data_AF-A0A6G3Q0M2-F1
#
_entry.id   AF-A0A6G3Q0M2-F1
#
_cell.length_a   1.000
_cell.length_b   1.000
_cell.length_c   1.000
_cell.angle_alpha   90.00
_cell.angle_beta   90.00
_cell.angle_gamma   90.00
#
_symmetry.space_group_name_H-M   'P 1'
#
loop_
_entity.id
_entity.type
_entity.pdbx_description
1 polymer ?
#
loop_
_entity_poly.entity_id
_entity_poly.type
_entity_poly.pdbx_seq_one_letter_code
_entity_poly.pdbx_strand_id
1 'polypeptide(L)'
;MECLARGVRGPFWDARNLFHTRTTSRLARLEWSVALVVSSVAALTHLSEIRWWLFVSLFLVIDVIGYIPGAIAYRGSPDGRIGRRYYVAYNLMHSLVTWAVFAGVWSWLVGAEWALLALPIHLLGDRALFGNSLKPFGVPFEPSIHPDFATFQHAYDGKVRDAVRV
;
A
#
# COMPACT_ATOMS: atom_id res chain seq x y z
N MET A 1 -12.05 -38.09 -8.48
CA MET A 1 -12.05 -37.11 -9.59
C MET A 1 -11.48 -35.80 -9.06
N GLU A 2 -10.16 -35.70 -9.07
CA GLU A 2 -9.44 -34.44 -8.85
C GLU A 2 -9.58 -33.58 -10.11
N CYS A 3 -10.06 -32.34 -9.95
CA CYS A 3 -9.89 -31.31 -10.96
C CYS A 3 -9.31 -30.05 -10.30
N LEU A 4 -7.99 -30.04 -10.28
CA LEU A 4 -7.06 -28.93 -10.11
C LEU A 4 -7.67 -27.53 -10.35
N ALA A 5 -7.87 -26.80 -9.26
CA ALA A 5 -7.94 -25.34 -9.29
C ALA A 5 -6.56 -24.82 -9.71
N ARG A 6 -6.40 -24.53 -11.01
CA ARG A 6 -5.22 -23.84 -11.55
C ARG A 6 -5.15 -22.45 -10.91
N GLY A 7 -4.28 -22.31 -9.91
CA GLY A 7 -3.92 -21.04 -9.32
C GLY A 7 -3.38 -20.10 -10.39
N VAL A 8 -4.10 -19.00 -10.64
CA VAL A 8 -3.66 -17.91 -11.50
C VAL A 8 -2.48 -17.23 -10.82
N ARG A 9 -1.26 -17.63 -11.21
CA ARG A 9 -0.03 -16.92 -10.85
C ARG A 9 0.13 -15.74 -11.81
N GLY A 10 -0.44 -14.60 -11.46
CA GLY A 10 0.02 -13.30 -11.99
C GLY A 10 1.18 -12.77 -11.13
N PRO A 11 2.09 -11.94 -11.67
CA PRO A 11 3.02 -11.20 -10.83
C PRO A 11 2.30 -10.00 -10.17
N PHE A 12 2.86 -9.55 -9.04
CA PHE A 12 2.70 -8.23 -8.39
C PHE A 12 1.55 -7.92 -7.40
N TRP A 13 2.02 -7.44 -6.24
CA TRP A 13 1.49 -6.51 -5.22
C TRP A 13 0.25 -6.80 -4.38
N ASP A 14 0.23 -6.20 -3.17
CA ASP A 14 -0.58 -6.46 -1.97
C ASP A 14 -2.09 -6.13 -2.12
N ALA A 15 -2.55 -5.96 -3.37
CA ALA A 15 -3.95 -5.72 -3.71
C ALA A 15 -4.82 -6.99 -3.70
N ARG A 16 -4.33 -8.12 -3.18
CA ARG A 16 -5.01 -9.42 -3.33
C ARG A 16 -6.02 -9.75 -2.25
N ASN A 17 -5.94 -9.11 -1.08
CA ASN A 17 -6.87 -9.30 0.04
C ASN A 17 -7.47 -7.97 0.46
N LEU A 18 -7.90 -7.20 -0.53
CA LEU A 18 -8.72 -6.04 -0.26
C LEU A 18 -10.03 -6.58 0.29
N PHE A 19 -10.28 -6.48 1.60
CA PHE A 19 -11.62 -6.74 2.18
C PHE A 19 -12.63 -5.65 1.74
N HIS A 20 -12.53 -5.24 0.47
CA HIS A 20 -13.33 -4.32 -0.30
C HIS A 20 -13.79 -5.07 -1.55
N THR A 21 -14.96 -4.70 -2.06
CA THR A 21 -15.39 -5.16 -3.39
C THR A 21 -14.49 -4.57 -4.48
N ARG A 22 -14.49 -5.17 -5.67
CA ARG A 22 -13.74 -4.63 -6.83
C ARG A 22 -14.06 -3.16 -7.10
N THR A 23 -15.33 -2.79 -7.03
CA THR A 23 -15.78 -1.40 -7.26
C THR A 23 -15.27 -0.46 -6.18
N THR A 24 -15.43 -0.82 -4.91
CA THR A 24 -14.97 0.04 -3.79
C THR A 24 -13.45 0.15 -3.74
N SER A 25 -12.71 -0.90 -4.11
CA SER A 25 -11.26 -0.83 -4.31
C SER A 25 -10.86 0.14 -5.42
N ARG A 26 -11.52 0.10 -6.58
CA ARG A 26 -11.24 1.02 -7.69
C ARG A 26 -11.53 2.47 -7.32
N LEU A 27 -12.63 2.72 -6.61
CA LEU A 27 -12.97 4.06 -6.12
C LEU A 27 -11.92 4.57 -5.12
N ALA A 28 -11.50 3.74 -4.15
CA ALA A 28 -10.41 4.10 -3.25
C ALA A 28 -9.13 4.43 -4.02
N ARG A 29 -8.75 3.61 -5.01
CA ARG A 29 -7.59 3.89 -5.88
C ARG A 29 -7.72 5.20 -6.65
N LEU A 30 -8.92 5.57 -7.08
CA LEU A 30 -9.17 6.84 -7.74
C LEU A 30 -8.92 8.02 -6.79
N GLU A 31 -9.42 7.95 -5.55
CA GLU A 31 -9.16 8.97 -4.52
C GLU A 31 -7.65 9.15 -4.28
N TRP A 32 -6.92 8.05 -4.13
CA TRP A 32 -5.47 8.08 -3.98
C TRP A 32 -4.76 8.64 -5.22
N SER A 33 -5.27 8.31 -6.42
CA SER A 33 -4.70 8.80 -7.68
C SER A 33 -4.84 10.31 -7.82
N VAL A 34 -5.99 10.89 -7.45
CA VAL A 34 -6.20 12.34 -7.47
C VAL A 34 -5.22 13.04 -6.53
N ALA A 35 -5.11 12.56 -5.29
CA ALA A 35 -4.18 13.13 -4.31
C ALA A 35 -2.71 12.98 -4.74
N LEU A 36 -2.35 11.85 -5.38
CA LEU A 36 -1.03 11.62 -5.96
C LEU A 36 -0.72 12.61 -7.07
N VAL A 37 -1.67 12.84 -7.99
CA VAL A 37 -1.52 13.80 -9.09
C VAL A 37 -1.29 15.21 -8.52
N VAL A 38 -2.10 15.64 -7.55
CA VAL A 38 -1.93 16.96 -6.92
C VAL A 38 -0.56 17.09 -6.27
N SER A 39 -0.12 16.09 -5.50
CA SER A 39 1.19 16.10 -4.84
C SER A 39 2.35 16.10 -5.84
N SER A 40 2.21 15.36 -6.94
CA SER A 40 3.21 15.27 -8.01
C SER A 40 3.29 16.57 -8.80
N VAL A 41 2.16 17.19 -9.13
CA VAL A 41 2.12 18.50 -9.80
C VAL A 41 2.80 19.55 -8.93
N ALA A 42 2.51 19.59 -7.63
CA ALA A 42 3.18 20.50 -6.70
C ALA A 42 4.71 20.27 -6.67
N ALA A 43 5.17 19.02 -6.68
CA ALA A 43 6.61 18.74 -6.73
C ALA A 43 7.22 19.19 -8.08
N LEU A 44 6.52 18.97 -9.20
CA LEU A 44 6.96 19.36 -10.54
C LEU A 44 7.00 20.89 -10.73
N THR A 45 6.11 21.65 -10.11
CA THR A 45 6.12 23.11 -10.18
C THR A 45 7.21 23.74 -9.31
N HIS A 46 7.76 23.00 -8.34
CA HIS A 46 8.77 23.47 -7.39
C HIS A 46 10.09 22.68 -7.46
N LEU A 47 10.43 22.07 -8.61
CA LEU A 47 11.60 21.18 -8.75
C LEU A 47 12.93 21.82 -8.31
N SER A 48 13.12 23.11 -8.56
CA SER A 48 14.34 23.85 -8.19
C SER A 48 14.40 24.18 -6.69
N GLU A 49 13.27 24.14 -5.99
CA GLU A 49 13.16 24.44 -4.55
C GLU A 49 13.22 23.16 -3.71
N ILE A 50 13.11 21.98 -4.34
CA ILE A 50 13.20 20.70 -3.65
C ILE A 50 14.65 20.44 -3.23
N ARG A 51 14.85 20.25 -1.93
CA ARG A 51 16.08 19.65 -1.39
C ARG A 51 16.11 18.16 -1.72
N TRP A 52 16.62 17.83 -2.90
CA TRP A 52 16.56 16.49 -3.48
C TRP A 52 17.13 15.38 -2.60
N TRP A 53 18.24 15.63 -1.89
CA TRP A 53 18.80 14.63 -0.99
C TRP A 53 17.80 14.25 0.12
N LEU A 54 17.07 15.23 0.67
CA LEU A 54 16.05 14.99 1.69
C LEU A 54 14.82 14.31 1.09
N PHE A 55 14.36 14.79 -0.07
CA PHE A 55 13.24 14.18 -0.79
C PHE A 55 13.48 12.69 -1.05
N VAL A 56 14.62 12.34 -1.64
CA VAL A 56 14.99 10.95 -1.93
C VAL A 56 15.14 10.14 -0.64
N SER A 57 15.73 10.71 0.40
CA SER A 57 15.86 10.03 1.70
C SER A 57 14.50 9.72 2.33
N LEU A 58 13.57 10.68 2.32
CA LEU A 58 12.21 10.51 2.85
C LEU A 58 11.39 9.52 2.02
N PHE A 59 11.58 9.50 0.70
CA PHE A 59 10.95 8.52 -0.17
C PHE A 59 11.45 7.10 0.15
N LEU A 60 12.77 6.90 0.19
CA LEU A 60 13.36 5.56 0.36
C LEU A 60 13.22 5.01 1.78
N VAL A 61 13.26 5.86 2.81
CA VAL A 61 13.24 5.39 4.22
C VAL A 61 11.97 4.62 4.55
N ILE A 62 10.84 4.94 3.88
CA ILE A 62 9.56 4.26 4.03
C ILE A 62 9.70 2.76 3.77
N ASP A 63 10.30 2.39 2.64
CA ASP A 63 10.48 0.99 2.26
C ASP A 63 11.67 0.34 2.95
N VAL A 64 12.77 1.08 3.11
CA VAL A 64 13.99 0.57 3.74
C VAL A 64 13.73 0.10 5.16
N ILE A 65 12.90 0.82 5.92
CA ILE A 65 12.53 0.43 7.29
C ILE A 65 11.24 -0.40 7.29
N GLY A 66 10.25 -0.01 6.50
CA GLY A 66 8.90 -0.58 6.56
C GLY A 66 8.76 -1.92 5.87
N TYR A 67 9.32 -2.08 4.67
CA TYR A 67 9.03 -3.21 3.79
C TYR A 67 10.20 -4.19 3.65
N ILE A 68 11.39 -3.69 3.30
CA ILE A 68 12.55 -4.51 2.94
C ILE A 68 12.89 -5.57 4.02
N PRO A 69 12.94 -5.23 5.32
CA PRO A 69 13.27 -6.23 6.35
C PRO A 69 12.25 -7.36 6.43
N GLY A 70 10.96 -7.05 6.26
CA GLY A 70 9.89 -8.04 6.25
C GLY A 70 9.91 -8.91 5.01
N ALA A 71 10.16 -8.33 3.84
CA ALA A 71 10.28 -9.06 2.57
C ALA A 71 11.46 -10.03 2.59
N ILE A 72 12.62 -9.62 3.12
CA ILE A 72 13.79 -10.48 3.30
C ILE A 72 13.44 -11.63 4.26
N ALA A 73 12.85 -11.33 5.42
CA ALA A 73 12.45 -12.35 6.39
C ALA A 73 11.43 -13.34 5.80
N TYR A 74 10.50 -12.86 4.98
CA TYR A 74 9.49 -13.70 4.34
C TYR A 74 10.11 -14.65 3.32
N ARG A 75 11.01 -14.16 2.45
CA ARG A 75 11.70 -14.97 1.44
C ARG A 75 12.61 -16.04 2.07
N GLY A 76 13.14 -15.77 3.25
CA GLY A 76 13.92 -16.74 4.02
C GLY A 76 13.07 -17.73 4.84
N SER A 77 11.75 -17.53 4.92
CA SER A 77 10.86 -18.36 5.73
C SER A 77 10.35 -19.57 4.92
N PRO A 78 10.54 -20.81 5.40
CA PRO A 78 10.08 -22.01 4.69
C PRO A 78 8.55 -22.08 4.51
N ASP A 79 7.80 -21.47 5.42
CA ASP A 79 6.32 -21.50 5.44
C ASP A 79 5.69 -20.11 5.25
N GLY A 80 6.51 -19.09 4.94
CA GLY A 80 6.06 -17.71 4.74
C GLY A 80 5.59 -17.01 6.02
N ARG A 81 5.77 -17.60 7.21
CA ARG A 81 5.42 -16.97 8.48
C ARG A 81 6.59 -16.11 8.96
N ILE A 82 6.31 -14.87 9.33
CA ILE A 82 7.30 -13.96 9.91
C ILE A 82 6.77 -13.28 11.17
N GLY A 83 7.68 -12.72 11.96
CA GLY A 83 7.33 -12.07 13.23
C GLY A 83 6.42 -10.85 13.05
N ARG A 84 5.51 -10.65 14.01
CA ARG A 84 4.58 -9.49 14.06
C ARG A 84 5.27 -8.14 13.94
N ARG A 85 6.53 -8.02 14.41
CA ARG A 85 7.34 -6.79 14.32
C ARG A 85 7.49 -6.26 12.88
N TYR A 86 7.56 -7.13 11.87
CA TYR A 86 7.69 -6.70 10.48
C TYR A 86 6.40 -6.05 9.97
N TYR A 87 5.24 -6.58 10.39
CA TYR A 87 3.94 -5.96 10.11
C TYR A 87 3.79 -4.60 10.82
N VAL A 88 4.26 -4.50 12.07
CA VAL A 88 4.25 -3.22 12.81
C VAL A 88 5.14 -2.19 12.11
N ALA A 89 6.38 -2.57 11.75
CA ALA A 89 7.30 -1.69 11.04
C ALA A 89 6.70 -1.22 9.71
N TYR A 90 6.16 -2.13 8.91
CA TYR A 90 5.46 -1.81 7.67
C TYR A 90 4.32 -0.81 7.91
N ASN A 91 3.41 -1.12 8.84
CA ASN A 91 2.23 -0.29 9.09
C ASN A 91 2.59 1.09 9.66
N LEU A 92 3.62 1.17 10.49
CA LEU A 92 4.10 2.44 11.02
C LEU A 92 4.65 3.33 9.89
N MET A 93 5.50 2.76 9.04
CA MET A 93 6.14 3.48 7.93
C MET A 93 5.19 3.75 6.76
N HIS A 94 4.15 2.94 6.55
CA HIS A 94 3.16 3.15 5.48
C HIS A 94 1.88 3.84 5.96
N SER A 95 1.86 4.37 7.19
CA SER A 95 0.74 5.13 7.72
C SER A 95 0.82 6.60 7.31
N LEU A 96 -0.25 7.08 6.68
CA LEU A 96 -0.44 8.51 6.39
C LEU A 96 -0.42 9.35 7.67
N VAL A 97 -0.93 8.82 8.79
CA VAL A 97 -0.95 9.52 10.07
C VAL A 97 0.47 9.74 10.59
N THR A 98 1.32 8.71 10.57
CA THR A 98 2.71 8.81 11.03
C THR A 98 3.43 9.93 10.29
N TRP A 99 3.29 9.96 8.96
CA TRP A 99 4.00 10.93 8.13
C TRP A 99 3.36 12.32 8.11
N ALA A 100 2.05 12.44 8.31
CA ALA A 100 1.40 13.72 8.52
C ALA A 100 1.86 14.38 9.83
N VAL A 101 1.96 13.60 10.91
CA VAL A 101 2.52 14.08 12.19
C VAL A 101 3.98 14.48 12.01
N PHE A 102 4.81 13.64 11.38
CA PHE A 102 6.20 13.96 11.10
C PHE A 102 6.35 15.24 10.27
N ALA A 103 5.63 15.36 9.16
CA ALA A 103 5.67 16.54 8.28
C ALA A 103 5.18 17.80 9.00
N GLY A 104 4.14 17.70 9.84
CA GLY A 104 3.64 18.81 10.65
C GLY A 104 4.66 19.28 11.68
N VAL A 105 5.26 18.36 12.43
CA VAL A 105 6.32 18.66 13.42
C VAL A 105 7.56 19.25 12.72
N TRP A 106 7.98 18.66 11.61
CA TRP A 106 9.09 19.18 10.81
C TRP A 106 8.80 20.60 10.33
N SER A 107 7.62 20.82 9.75
CA SER A 107 7.22 22.13 9.24
C SER A 107 7.17 23.19 10.34
N TRP A 108 6.80 22.79 11.56
CA TRP A 108 6.77 23.68 12.72
C TRP A 108 8.18 24.04 13.24
N LEU A 109 9.11 23.08 13.28
CA LEU A 109 10.44 23.28 13.86
C LEU A 109 11.48 23.80 12.87
N VAL A 110 11.40 23.38 11.61
CA VAL A 110 12.40 23.64 10.56
C VAL A 110 11.85 24.57 9.48
N GLY A 111 10.53 24.61 9.32
CA GLY A 111 9.85 25.28 8.22
C GLY A 111 9.27 24.28 7.22
N ALA A 112 8.22 24.70 6.51
CA ALA A 112 7.60 23.89 5.47
C ALA A 112 8.51 23.82 4.24
N GLU A 113 8.67 22.62 3.68
CA GLU A 113 9.60 22.38 2.58
C GLU A 113 8.99 21.45 1.54
N TRP A 114 9.26 21.74 0.27
CA TRP A 114 8.80 20.93 -0.85
C TRP A 114 9.35 19.49 -0.83
N ALA A 115 10.49 19.27 -0.16
CA ALA A 115 11.05 17.93 0.04
C ALA A 115 10.08 16.98 0.79
N LEU A 116 9.19 17.52 1.64
CA LEU A 116 8.19 16.73 2.36
C LEU A 116 7.12 16.12 1.43
N LEU A 117 7.00 16.59 0.17
CA LEU A 117 6.12 15.98 -0.83
C LEU A 117 6.53 14.55 -1.20
N ALA A 118 7.77 14.13 -0.89
CA ALA A 118 8.18 12.73 -1.01
C ALA A 118 7.24 11.78 -0.25
N LEU A 119 6.74 12.21 0.91
CA LEU A 119 5.89 11.42 1.80
C LEU A 119 4.53 11.08 1.17
N PRO A 120 3.69 12.06 0.76
CA PRO A 120 2.46 11.76 0.07
C PRO A 120 2.71 11.11 -1.30
N ILE A 121 3.76 11.47 -2.04
CA ILE A 121 4.04 10.85 -3.35
C ILE A 121 4.31 9.34 -3.20
N HIS A 122 5.13 8.93 -2.22
CA HIS A 122 5.39 7.50 -1.96
C HIS A 122 4.11 6.78 -1.52
N LEU A 123 3.47 7.28 -0.46
CA LEU A 123 2.33 6.63 0.19
C LEU A 123 1.10 6.56 -0.71
N LEU A 124 0.83 7.62 -1.48
CA LEU A 124 -0.28 7.65 -2.43
C LEU A 124 0.08 6.88 -3.70
N GLY A 125 1.34 6.87 -4.12
CA GLY A 125 1.86 6.02 -5.19
C GLY A 125 1.57 4.54 -4.93
N ASP A 126 1.92 4.05 -3.75
CA ASP A 126 1.65 2.69 -3.31
C ASP A 126 0.17 2.32 -3.39
N ARG A 127 -0.69 3.21 -2.90
CA ARG A 127 -2.13 2.98 -2.83
C ARG A 127 -2.81 3.09 -4.20
N ALA A 128 -2.43 4.09 -4.99
CA ALA A 128 -3.03 4.39 -6.29
C ALA A 128 -2.59 3.37 -7.35
N LEU A 129 -1.29 3.11 -7.44
CA LEU A 129 -0.69 2.31 -8.52
C LEU A 129 -0.67 0.83 -8.19
N PHE A 130 -0.29 0.47 -6.96
CA PHE A 130 -0.10 -0.92 -6.55
C PHE A 130 -1.25 -1.48 -5.71
N GLY A 131 -2.10 -0.61 -5.16
CA GLY A 131 -3.17 -1.01 -4.25
C GLY A 131 -2.64 -1.47 -2.88
N ASN A 132 -1.38 -1.18 -2.58
CA ASN A 132 -0.78 -1.48 -1.29
C ASN A 132 -1.38 -0.54 -0.24
N SER A 133 -1.85 -1.10 0.86
CA SER A 133 -2.36 -0.35 2.01
C SER A 133 -1.70 -0.88 3.28
N LEU A 134 -2.24 -0.52 4.44
CA LEU A 134 -1.82 -1.10 5.71
C LEU A 134 -1.99 -2.62 5.68
N LYS A 135 -0.98 -3.31 6.16
CA LYS A 135 -0.85 -4.76 6.17
C LYS A 135 -1.67 -5.38 7.30
N PRO A 136 -2.67 -6.22 7.00
CA PRO A 136 -3.39 -6.98 8.02
C PRO A 136 -2.48 -8.03 8.66
N PHE A 137 -2.55 -8.19 9.99
CA PHE A 137 -1.72 -9.16 10.73
C PHE A 137 -2.09 -10.63 10.47
N GLY A 138 -3.31 -10.90 10.00
CA GLY A 138 -3.81 -12.26 9.72
C GLY A 138 -3.51 -12.76 8.31
N VAL A 139 -2.85 -11.95 7.48
CA VAL A 139 -2.57 -12.26 6.06
C VAL A 139 -1.05 -12.40 5.87
N PRO A 140 -0.57 -13.28 4.98
CA PRO A 140 0.86 -13.40 4.69
C PRO A 140 1.52 -12.05 4.31
N PHE A 141 2.78 -11.87 4.71
CA PHE A 141 3.47 -10.59 4.55
C PHE A 141 3.67 -10.21 3.08
N GLU A 142 3.95 -11.19 2.23
CA GLU A 142 3.97 -11.00 0.78
C GLU A 142 2.59 -11.30 0.16
N PRO A 143 2.28 -10.73 -1.03
CA PRO A 143 0.97 -10.84 -1.65
C PRO A 143 0.59 -12.27 -2.04
N SER A 144 -0.27 -12.89 -1.26
CA SER A 144 -0.92 -14.17 -1.58
C SER A 144 -2.42 -14.07 -1.27
N ILE A 145 -3.26 -14.66 -2.13
CA ILE A 145 -4.70 -14.66 -1.88
C ILE A 145 -4.96 -15.52 -0.64
N HIS A 146 -5.58 -14.92 0.37
CA HIS A 146 -6.02 -15.64 1.56
C HIS A 146 -7.24 -16.50 1.19
N PRO A 147 -7.29 -17.79 1.58
CA PRO A 147 -8.40 -18.69 1.24
C PRO A 147 -9.77 -18.10 1.61
N ASP A 148 -9.90 -17.52 2.80
CA ASP A 148 -11.15 -16.91 3.26
C ASP A 148 -11.59 -15.72 2.39
N PHE A 149 -10.64 -14.96 1.86
CA PHE A 149 -10.96 -13.86 0.96
C PHE A 149 -11.47 -14.37 -0.39
N ALA A 150 -10.89 -15.46 -0.92
CA ALA A 150 -11.37 -16.09 -2.14
C ALA A 150 -12.81 -16.62 -1.98
N THR A 151 -13.10 -17.27 -0.85
CA THR A 151 -14.45 -17.76 -0.51
C THR A 151 -15.45 -16.61 -0.42
N PHE A 152 -15.09 -15.53 0.28
CA PHE A 152 -15.90 -14.32 0.38
C PHE A 152 -16.22 -13.73 -1.00
N GLN A 153 -15.20 -13.56 -1.85
CA GLN A 153 -15.37 -12.97 -3.18
C GLN A 153 -16.32 -13.80 -4.06
N HIS A 154 -16.17 -15.13 -4.05
CA HIS A 154 -17.05 -16.03 -4.80
C HIS A 154 -18.50 -15.94 -4.33
N ALA A 155 -18.72 -15.93 -3.00
CA ALA A 155 -20.06 -15.81 -2.43
C ALA A 155 -20.70 -14.44 -2.72
N TYR A 156 -19.92 -13.35 -2.68
CA TYR A 156 -20.42 -12.01 -2.94
C TYR A 156 -20.77 -11.80 -4.42
N ASP A 157 -19.94 -12.26 -5.35
CA ASP A 157 -20.19 -12.15 -6.79
C ASP A 157 -21.45 -12.90 -7.22
N GLY A 158 -21.79 -14.00 -6.52
CA GLY A 158 -23.07 -14.68 -6.67
C GLY A 158 -24.28 -13.81 -6.29
N LYS A 159 -24.19 -13.07 -5.17
CA LYS A 159 -25.28 -12.23 -4.66
C LYS A 159 -25.54 -10.97 -5.48
N VAL A 160 -24.51 -10.39 -6.11
CA VAL A 160 -24.68 -9.20 -6.97
C VAL A 160 -25.61 -9.49 -8.15
N ARG A 161 -25.56 -10.71 -8.69
CA ARG A 161 -26.45 -11.15 -9.79
C ARG A 161 -27.92 -11.19 -9.38
N ASP A 162 -28.20 -11.40 -8.10
CA ASP A 162 -29.56 -11.50 -7.56
C ASP A 162 -30.09 -10.15 -7.03
N ALA A 163 -29.20 -9.30 -6.51
CA ALA A 163 -29.55 -8.04 -5.85
C ALA A 163 -29.76 -6.85 -6.80
N VAL A 164 -29.18 -6.87 -8.00
CA VAL A 164 -29.37 -5.83 -9.02
C VAL A 164 -29.96 -6.50 -10.27
N ARG A 165 -31.30 -6.49 -10.39
CA ARG A 165 -31.93 -6.70 -11.71
C ARG A 165 -31.64 -5.47 -12.55
N VAL A 166 -30.88 -5.66 -13.63
CA VAL A 166 -30.87 -4.74 -14.78
C VAL A 166 -32.01 -5.15 -15.69
#